data_AF-W8F8T6-F1
#
_entry.id   AF-W8F8T6-F1
#
_cell.length_a   1.000
_cell.length_b   1.000
_cell.length_c   1.000
_cell.angle_alpha   90.00
_cell.angle_beta   90.00
_cell.angle_gamma   90.00
#
_symmetry.space_group_name_H-M   'P 1'
#
loop_
_entity.id
_entity.type
_entity.pdbx_description
1 polymer ?
#
loop_
_entity_poly.entity_id
_entity_poly.type
_entity_poly.pdbx_seq_one_letter_code
_entity_poly.pdbx_strand_id
1 'polypeptide(L)'
;MQLIRKGDFLNAIPHFEQSYTYFCEKAWLDKWRFIFMLSTSQMGYREIALNNIAFCYSQLGQGEQARGYYHQVLAEYSDNGLAQAALRMLDASRG
;
A
#
# COMPACT_ATOMS: atom_id res chain seq x y z
N MET A 1 -5.19 -10.75 -0.30
CA MET A 1 -3.92 -11.50 -0.56
C MET A 1 -4.05 -12.66 -1.53
N GLN A 2 -5.20 -13.34 -1.67
CA GLN A 2 -5.32 -14.48 -2.59
C GLN A 2 -5.11 -14.09 -4.07
N LEU A 3 -5.53 -12.89 -4.49
CA LEU A 3 -5.34 -12.38 -5.86
C LEU A 3 -3.87 -12.06 -6.17
N ILE A 4 -3.17 -11.38 -5.25
CA ILE A 4 -1.71 -11.17 -5.35
C ILE A 4 -0.97 -12.50 -5.50
N ARG A 5 -1.32 -13.51 -4.68
CA ARG A 5 -0.69 -14.85 -4.77
C ARG A 5 -0.94 -15.56 -6.09
N LYS A 6 -2.01 -15.19 -6.81
CA LYS A 6 -2.34 -15.69 -8.14
C LYS A 6 -1.74 -14.82 -9.27
N GLY A 7 -1.04 -13.74 -8.93
CA GLY A 7 -0.51 -12.78 -9.91
C GLY A 7 -1.57 -11.86 -10.54
N ASP A 8 -2.79 -11.88 -10.03
CA ASP A 8 -3.89 -11.07 -10.56
C ASP A 8 -3.90 -9.68 -9.90
N PHE A 9 -2.95 -8.85 -10.33
CA PHE A 9 -2.73 -7.51 -9.76
C PHE A 9 -3.82 -6.52 -10.19
N LEU A 10 -4.32 -6.63 -11.43
CA LEU A 10 -5.36 -5.74 -11.96
C LEU A 10 -6.64 -5.82 -11.13
N ASN A 11 -7.10 -7.03 -10.82
CA ASN A 11 -8.29 -7.20 -10.00
C ASN A 11 -8.01 -6.95 -8.50
N ALA A 12 -6.75 -7.03 -8.06
CA ALA A 12 -6.39 -6.78 -6.67
C ALA A 12 -6.46 -5.28 -6.29
N ILE A 13 -6.10 -4.38 -7.21
CA ILE A 13 -6.09 -2.92 -6.99
C ILE A 13 -7.42 -2.39 -6.42
N PRO A 14 -8.59 -2.62 -7.04
CA PRO A 14 -9.86 -2.06 -6.54
C PRO A 14 -10.22 -2.55 -5.14
N HIS A 15 -9.80 -3.77 -4.76
CA HIS A 15 -10.00 -4.27 -3.39
C HIS A 15 -9.14 -3.49 -2.37
N PHE A 16 -7.93 -3.11 -2.73
CA PHE A 16 -7.09 -2.28 -1.85
C PHE A 16 -7.56 -0.83 -1.81
N GLU A 17 -8.06 -0.27 -2.91
CA GLU A 17 -8.66 1.07 -2.94
C GLU A 17 -9.92 1.13 -2.06
N GLN A 18 -10.77 0.09 -2.12
CA GLN A 18 -11.93 -0.04 -1.25
C GLN A 18 -11.50 -0.16 0.22
N SER A 19 -10.49 -0.98 0.51
CA SER A 19 -9.92 -1.09 1.87
C SER A 19 -9.40 0.26 2.35
N TYR A 20 -8.64 0.97 1.53
CA TYR A 20 -8.10 2.28 1.86
C TYR A 20 -9.23 3.25 2.20
N THR A 21 -10.25 3.35 1.35
CA THR A 21 -11.42 4.22 1.56
C THR A 21 -12.15 3.87 2.86
N TYR A 22 -12.39 2.58 3.11
CA TYR A 22 -13.05 2.13 4.34
C TYR A 22 -12.29 2.55 5.61
N PHE A 23 -10.97 2.40 5.63
CA PHE A 23 -10.16 2.78 6.78
C PHE A 23 -9.89 4.29 6.88
N CYS A 24 -10.01 5.03 5.77
CA CYS A 24 -10.07 6.50 5.79
C CYS A 24 -11.34 6.99 6.49
N GLU A 25 -12.52 6.48 6.08
CA GLU A 25 -13.80 6.83 6.71
C GLU A 25 -13.84 6.42 8.19
N LYS A 26 -13.19 5.32 8.53
CA LYS A 26 -13.12 4.77 9.88
C LYS A 26 -11.73 4.91 10.48
N ALA A 27 -11.12 6.09 10.37
CA ALA A 27 -9.78 6.34 10.93
C ALA A 27 -9.68 6.01 12.43
N TRP A 28 -10.78 6.13 13.18
CA TRP A 28 -10.84 5.72 14.59
C TRP A 28 -10.64 4.20 14.77
N LEU A 29 -11.11 3.38 13.83
CA LEU A 29 -10.97 1.93 13.89
C LEU A 29 -9.50 1.52 13.75
N ASP A 30 -8.75 2.18 12.86
CA ASP A 30 -7.31 1.93 12.70
C ASP A 30 -6.53 2.38 13.95
N LYS A 31 -6.94 3.50 14.58
CA LYS A 31 -6.38 3.97 15.86
C LYS A 31 -6.60 2.99 17.02
N TRP A 32 -7.78 2.35 17.08
CA TRP A 32 -8.14 1.42 18.15
C TRP A 32 -8.02 -0.05 17.74
N ARG A 33 -7.34 -0.37 16.63
CA ARG A 33 -7.27 -1.74 16.10
C ARG A 33 -6.63 -2.73 17.06
N PHE A 34 -5.76 -2.26 17.96
CA PHE A 34 -5.19 -3.13 18.99
C PHE A 34 -6.28 -3.70 19.91
N ILE A 35 -7.29 -2.90 20.26
CA ILE A 35 -8.38 -3.30 21.15
C ILE A 35 -9.45 -4.09 20.40
N PHE A 36 -9.92 -3.57 19.26
CA PHE A 36 -11.09 -4.15 18.57
C PHE A 36 -10.74 -5.23 17.56
N MET A 37 -9.54 -5.20 16.99
CA MET A 37 -9.11 -6.10 15.92
C MET A 37 -7.94 -7.01 16.37
N LEU A 38 -7.49 -6.88 17.62
CA LEU A 38 -6.35 -7.61 18.19
C LEU A 38 -5.10 -7.54 17.30
N SER A 39 -4.93 -6.42 16.58
CA SER A 39 -3.87 -6.24 15.61
C SER A 39 -2.67 -5.52 16.23
N THR A 40 -1.53 -6.20 16.28
CA THR A 40 -0.27 -5.71 16.84
C THR A 40 0.71 -5.18 15.79
N SER A 41 0.33 -5.20 14.50
CA SER A 41 1.15 -4.62 13.42
C SER A 41 1.59 -3.19 13.78
N GLN A 42 2.77 -2.75 13.38
CA GLN A 42 3.10 -1.31 13.48
C GLN A 42 2.40 -0.52 12.36
N MET A 43 2.27 -1.17 11.20
CA MET A 43 1.70 -0.60 9.99
C MET A 43 0.17 -0.53 10.09
N GLY A 44 -0.40 0.65 9.81
CA GLY A 44 -1.85 0.86 9.74
C GLY A 44 -2.47 0.23 8.49
N TYR A 45 -3.78 -0.02 8.49
CA TYR A 45 -4.42 -0.64 7.32
C TYR A 45 -4.40 0.26 6.08
N ARG A 46 -4.44 1.59 6.27
CA ARG A 46 -4.28 2.56 5.19
C ARG A 46 -2.90 2.48 4.55
N GLU A 47 -1.85 2.43 5.39
CA GLU A 47 -0.46 2.28 4.97
C GLU A 47 -0.25 0.98 4.19
N ILE A 48 -0.78 -0.12 4.69
CA ILE A 48 -0.72 -1.43 4.03
C ILE A 48 -1.47 -1.39 2.69
N ALA A 49 -2.65 -0.77 2.64
CA ALA A 49 -3.43 -0.67 1.41
C ALA A 49 -2.69 0.11 0.33
N LEU A 50 -2.16 1.30 0.65
CA LEU A 50 -1.38 2.12 -0.28
C LEU A 50 -0.14 1.39 -0.80
N ASN A 51 0.62 0.73 0.08
CA ASN A 51 1.77 -0.09 -0.32
C ASN A 51 1.37 -1.21 -1.28
N ASN A 52 0.26 -1.90 -1.01
CA ASN A 52 -0.20 -2.98 -1.88
C ASN A 52 -0.68 -2.48 -3.24
N ILE A 53 -1.30 -1.30 -3.31
CA ILE A 53 -1.68 -0.66 -4.59
C ILE A 53 -0.42 -0.35 -5.39
N ALA A 54 0.55 0.34 -4.78
CA ALA A 54 1.83 0.69 -5.41
C ALA A 54 2.58 -0.56 -5.90
N PHE A 55 2.58 -1.62 -5.10
CA PHE A 55 3.17 -2.91 -5.46
C PHE A 55 2.46 -3.53 -6.67
N CYS A 56 1.13 -3.57 -6.70
CA CYS A 56 0.38 -4.09 -7.84
C CYS A 56 0.71 -3.34 -9.13
N TYR A 57 0.75 -2.00 -9.09
CA TYR A 57 1.18 -1.19 -10.24
C TYR A 57 2.62 -1.48 -10.68
N SER A 58 3.53 -1.73 -9.72
CA SER A 58 4.91 -2.11 -10.03
C SER A 58 4.97 -3.43 -10.78
N GLN A 59 4.19 -4.43 -10.35
CA GLN A 59 4.14 -5.75 -11.00
C GLN A 59 3.49 -5.71 -12.39
N LEU A 60 2.61 -4.74 -12.64
CA LEU A 60 1.99 -4.50 -13.95
C LEU A 60 2.89 -3.70 -14.91
N GLY A 61 4.11 -3.35 -14.51
CA GLY A 61 5.01 -2.51 -15.31
C GLY A 61 4.61 -1.03 -15.35
N GLN A 62 3.62 -0.62 -14.57
CA GLN A 62 3.09 0.74 -14.50
C GLN A 62 3.89 1.57 -13.48
N GLY A 63 5.19 1.72 -13.74
CA GLY A 63 6.14 2.32 -12.80
C GLY A 63 5.84 3.77 -12.38
N GLU A 64 5.25 4.58 -13.26
CA GLU A 64 4.82 5.95 -12.92
C GLU A 64 3.66 5.96 -11.91
N GLN A 65 2.66 5.10 -12.10
CA GLN A 65 1.54 4.97 -11.14
C GLN A 65 2.03 4.42 -9.81
N ALA A 66 2.89 3.39 -9.85
CA ALA A 66 3.52 2.84 -8.65
C ALA A 66 4.28 3.92 -7.86
N ARG A 67 5.09 4.74 -8.55
CA ARG A 67 5.83 5.84 -7.96
C ARG A 67 4.90 6.86 -7.29
N GLY A 68 3.81 7.25 -7.97
CA GLY A 68 2.80 8.13 -7.40
C GLY A 68 2.25 7.61 -6.07
N TYR A 69 1.86 6.33 -6.02
CA TYR A 69 1.36 5.73 -4.79
C TYR A 69 2.44 5.57 -3.71
N TYR A 70 3.67 5.20 -4.04
CA TYR A 70 4.75 5.15 -3.05
C TYR A 70 5.09 6.54 -2.48
N HIS A 71 5.03 7.60 -3.28
CA HIS A 71 5.16 8.97 -2.76
C HIS A 71 3.99 9.33 -1.84
N GLN A 72 2.77 8.91 -2.15
CA GLN A 72 1.63 9.09 -1.26
C GLN A 72 1.84 8.35 0.08
N VAL A 73 2.35 7.11 0.04
CA VAL A 73 2.73 6.38 1.27
C VAL A 73 3.71 7.21 2.10
N LEU A 74 4.75 7.77 1.49
CA LEU A 74 5.76 8.56 2.23
C LEU A 74 5.24 9.92 2.71
N ALA A 75 4.24 10.50 2.04
CA ALA A 75 3.59 11.71 2.50
C ALA A 75 2.79 11.48 3.79
N GLU A 76 2.19 10.29 3.93
CA GLU A 76 1.40 9.92 5.11
C GLU A 76 2.22 9.18 6.19
N TYR A 77 3.26 8.46 5.77
CA TYR A 77 4.09 7.55 6.55
C TYR A 77 5.56 7.71 6.14
N SER A 78 6.20 8.80 6.58
CA SER A 78 7.56 9.18 6.17
C SER A 78 8.62 8.08 6.39
N ASP A 79 8.46 7.29 7.44
CA ASP A 79 9.40 6.25 7.86
C ASP A 79 9.12 4.89 7.19
N ASN A 80 8.26 4.84 6.18
CA ASN A 80 7.91 3.61 5.50
C ASN A 80 9.08 3.08 4.65
N GLY A 81 9.83 2.14 5.21
CA GLY A 81 11.00 1.55 4.56
C GLY A 81 10.68 0.79 3.26
N LEU A 82 9.46 0.24 3.11
CA LEU A 82 9.06 -0.46 1.88
C LEU A 82 8.92 0.53 0.73
N ALA A 83 8.22 1.65 0.95
CA ALA A 83 8.05 2.67 -0.05
C ALA A 83 9.38 3.33 -0.45
N GLN A 84 10.27 3.61 0.52
CA GLN A 84 11.61 4.13 0.24
C GLN A 84 12.43 3.14 -0.60
N ALA A 85 12.44 1.85 -0.25
CA ALA A 85 13.16 0.83 -0.99
C ALA A 85 12.60 0.65 -2.42
N ALA A 86 11.28 0.62 -2.57
CA ALA A 86 10.63 0.45 -3.87
C ALA A 86 10.90 1.62 -4.81
N LEU A 87 10.88 2.87 -4.33
CA LEU A 87 11.24 4.04 -5.13
C LEU A 87 12.69 3.96 -5.62
N ARG A 88 13.65 3.59 -4.75
CA ARG A 88 15.05 3.38 -5.15
C ARG A 88 15.20 2.34 -6.24
N MET A 89 14.45 1.23 -6.16
CA MET A 89 14.45 0.19 -7.20
C MET A 89 13.88 0.72 -8.52
N LEU A 90 12.78 1.48 -8.48
CA LEU A 90 12.20 2.10 -9.67
C LEU A 90 13.14 3.12 -10.31
N ASP A 91 13.84 3.93 -9.51
CA ASP A 91 14.86 4.86 -10.01
C ASP A 91 16.05 4.12 -10.65
N ALA A 92 16.54 3.05 -10.01
CA ALA A 92 17.64 2.25 -10.54
C ALA A 92 17.30 1.57 -11.88
N SER A 93 16.03 1.21 -12.10
CA SER A 93 15.58 0.58 -13.35
C SER A 93 15.52 1.52 -14.56
N ARG A 94 15.72 2.83 -14.36
CA ARG A 94 15.68 3.86 -15.42
C ARG A 94 17.06 4.28 -15.94
N GLY A 95 18.13 3.90 -15.26
CA GLY A 95 19.51 4.14 -15.68
C GLY A 95 20.05 2.99 -16.52
#